data_AF-A0A2M7MCW7-F1
#
_entry.id   AF-A0A2M7MCW7-F1
#
_cell.length_a   1.000
_cell.length_b   1.000
_cell.length_c   1.000
_cell.angle_alpha   90.00
_cell.angle_beta   90.00
_cell.angle_gamma   90.00
#
_symmetry.space_group_name_H-M   'P 1'
#
loop_
_entity.id
_entity.type
_entity.pdbx_description
1 polymer ?
#
loop_
_entity_poly.entity_id
_entity_poly.type
_entity_poly.pdbx_seq_one_letter_code
_entity_poly.pdbx_strand_id
1 'polypeptide(L)'
;NYLNVAALKMAQNNILVGVGLGNFTSKVEYYSNNSEVVRFVQPSHNIVLLFFAETGILGLVVLGTSIYKMYFKNKASNFYHLKILQEKRKNWWLIIVLLPIALLDHYFLTLNAGMLLLVFSAVFLTESD
;
A
#
# COMPACT_ATOMS: atom_id res chain seq x y z
N ASN A 1 -14.84 -15.42 0.22
CA ASN A 1 -14.89 -13.95 0.37
C ASN A 1 -15.16 -13.33 -0.99
N TYR A 2 -16.34 -12.74 -1.21
CA TYR A 2 -16.79 -12.19 -2.50
C TYR A 2 -15.93 -11.01 -2.98
N LEU A 3 -15.37 -10.23 -2.06
CA LEU A 3 -14.47 -9.11 -2.36
C LEU A 3 -13.14 -9.60 -2.93
N ASN A 4 -12.61 -10.71 -2.41
CA ASN A 4 -11.37 -11.29 -2.94
C ASN A 4 -11.60 -11.84 -4.36
N VAL A 5 -12.79 -12.38 -4.65
CA VAL A 5 -13.15 -12.82 -6.00
C VAL A 5 -13.27 -11.63 -6.95
N ALA A 6 -13.90 -10.54 -6.52
CA ALA A 6 -13.96 -9.29 -7.29
C ALA A 6 -12.55 -8.73 -7.54
N ALA A 7 -11.69 -8.70 -6.51
CA ALA A 7 -10.31 -8.25 -6.62
C ALA A 7 -9.48 -9.10 -7.58
N LEU A 8 -9.62 -10.43 -7.54
CA LEU A 8 -8.98 -11.33 -8.50
C LEU A 8 -9.43 -11.05 -9.93
N LYS A 9 -10.73 -10.87 -10.16
CA LYS A 9 -11.24 -10.55 -11.50
C LYS A 9 -10.78 -9.17 -11.99
N MET A 10 -10.75 -8.17 -11.10
CA MET A 10 -10.21 -6.84 -11.42
C MET A 10 -8.74 -6.93 -11.84
N ALA A 11 -7.94 -7.68 -11.07
CA ALA A 11 -6.54 -7.92 -11.34
C ALA A 11 -6.31 -8.68 -12.65
N GLN A 12 -7.13 -9.70 -12.93
CA GLN A 12 -7.07 -10.46 -14.18
C GLN A 12 -7.46 -9.61 -15.40
N ASN A 13 -8.46 -8.75 -15.28
CA ASN A 13 -8.91 -7.90 -16.38
C ASN A 13 -7.98 -6.68 -16.60
N ASN A 14 -7.25 -6.24 -15.56
CA ASN A 14 -6.43 -5.02 -15.59
C ASN A 14 -5.02 -5.26 -15.04
N ILE A 15 -4.30 -6.25 -15.59
CA ILE A 15 -3.00 -6.69 -15.06
C ILE A 15 -1.95 -5.57 -15.02
N LEU A 16 -1.90 -4.70 -16.04
CA LEU A 16 -0.82 -3.71 -16.17
C LEU A 16 -0.96 -2.53 -15.19
N VAL A 17 -2.12 -1.87 -15.22
CA VAL A 17 -2.35 -0.59 -14.50
C VAL A 17 -3.35 -0.75 -13.34
N GLY A 18 -4.01 -1.89 -13.24
CA GLY A 18 -5.12 -2.09 -12.32
C GLY A 18 -6.35 -1.25 -12.70
N VAL A 19 -7.33 -1.22 -11.79
CA VAL A 19 -8.55 -0.44 -11.98
C VAL A 19 -8.41 1.05 -11.63
N GLY A 20 -7.24 1.48 -11.17
CA GLY A 20 -6.92 2.80 -10.64
C GLY A 20 -6.95 2.83 -9.11
N LEU A 21 -5.99 3.53 -8.51
CA LEU A 21 -5.83 3.65 -7.07
C LEU A 21 -7.08 4.27 -6.43
N GLY A 22 -7.60 3.62 -5.38
CA GLY A 22 -8.82 4.02 -4.67
C GLY A 22 -10.13 3.73 -5.41
N ASN A 23 -10.12 3.12 -6.59
CA ASN A 23 -11.33 2.83 -7.37
C ASN A 23 -11.93 1.44 -7.12
N PHE A 24 -11.38 0.66 -6.20
CA PHE A 24 -11.87 -0.69 -5.93
C PHE A 24 -13.36 -0.70 -5.57
N THR A 25 -13.75 0.14 -4.61
CA THR A 25 -15.13 0.25 -4.10
C THR A 25 -16.11 0.72 -5.16
N SER A 26 -15.71 1.67 -6.01
CA SER A 26 -16.53 2.16 -7.11
C SER A 26 -16.73 1.15 -8.23
N LYS A 27 -15.79 0.22 -8.42
CA LYS A 27 -15.87 -0.78 -9.50
C LYS A 27 -16.29 -2.16 -9.03
N VAL A 28 -16.38 -2.42 -7.72
CA VAL A 28 -16.65 -3.76 -7.17
C VAL A 28 -17.93 -4.39 -7.71
N GLU A 29 -18.95 -3.59 -7.98
CA GLU A 29 -20.24 -4.04 -8.52
C GLU A 29 -20.08 -4.76 -9.87
N TYR A 30 -19.24 -4.24 -10.77
CA TYR A 30 -19.04 -4.82 -12.11
C TYR A 30 -18.31 -6.17 -12.08
N TYR A 31 -17.59 -6.48 -11.00
CA TYR A 31 -16.75 -7.67 -10.89
C TYR A 31 -17.28 -8.67 -9.86
N SER A 32 -18.19 -8.25 -8.98
CA SER A 32 -18.87 -9.11 -8.01
C SER A 32 -19.93 -9.98 -8.67
N ASN A 33 -20.08 -11.22 -8.19
CA ASN A 33 -21.19 -12.11 -8.58
C ASN A 33 -22.48 -11.82 -7.80
N ASN A 34 -22.45 -10.91 -6.83
CA ASN A 34 -23.57 -10.64 -5.94
C ASN A 34 -23.87 -9.14 -5.92
N SER A 35 -25.11 -8.78 -6.27
CA SER A 35 -25.64 -7.42 -6.29
C SER A 35 -25.79 -6.82 -4.89
N GLU A 36 -25.87 -7.64 -3.83
CA GLU A 36 -25.88 -7.17 -2.43
C GLU A 36 -24.53 -6.55 -2.01
N VAL A 37 -23.45 -6.74 -2.78
CA VAL A 37 -22.13 -6.12 -2.50
C VAL A 37 -22.20 -4.60 -2.55
N VAL A 38 -23.17 -4.04 -3.29
CA VAL A 38 -23.42 -2.59 -3.35
C VAL A 38 -23.95 -2.05 -2.02
N ARG A 39 -24.58 -2.88 -1.17
CA ARG A 39 -25.09 -2.44 0.14
C ARG A 39 -23.99 -2.35 1.20
N PHE A 40 -22.90 -3.08 1.03
CA PHE A 40 -21.74 -3.09 1.93
C PHE A 40 -20.46 -2.92 1.12
N VAL A 41 -20.34 -1.76 0.48
CA VAL A 41 -19.15 -1.40 -0.30
C VAL A 41 -17.98 -1.24 0.65
N GLN A 42 -17.12 -2.25 0.67
CA GLN A 42 -15.86 -2.24 1.40
C GLN A 42 -14.74 -2.82 0.52
N PRO A 43 -13.49 -2.41 0.74
CA PRO A 43 -12.36 -2.98 0.03
C PRO A 43 -12.08 -4.44 0.45
N SER A 44 -11.31 -5.15 -0.37
CA SER A 44 -10.83 -6.50 0.00
C SER A 44 -9.88 -6.41 1.20
N HIS A 45 -10.12 -7.24 2.23
CA HIS A 45 -9.23 -7.38 3.39
C HIS A 45 -7.86 -7.99 3.04
N ASN A 46 -7.62 -8.41 1.80
CA ASN A 46 -6.30 -8.83 1.37
C ASN A 46 -5.57 -7.63 0.75
N ILE A 47 -4.72 -6.98 1.54
CA ILE A 47 -3.98 -5.77 1.17
C ILE A 47 -3.14 -5.94 -0.12
N VAL A 48 -2.52 -7.12 -0.30
CA VAL A 48 -1.69 -7.41 -1.48
C VAL A 48 -2.56 -7.51 -2.72
N LEU A 49 -3.66 -8.24 -2.62
CA LEU A 49 -4.60 -8.42 -3.73
C LEU A 49 -5.33 -7.11 -4.07
N LEU A 50 -5.70 -6.32 -3.06
CA LEU A 50 -6.28 -4.99 -3.24
C LEU A 50 -5.32 -4.06 -3.97
N PHE A 51 -4.08 -3.96 -3.48
CA PHE A 51 -3.05 -3.12 -4.11
C PHE A 51 -2.82 -3.54 -5.57
N PHE A 52 -2.73 -4.84 -5.83
CA PHE A 52 -2.56 -5.35 -7.19
C PHE A 52 -3.80 -5.12 -8.08
N ALA A 53 -5.01 -5.28 -7.55
CA ALA A 53 -6.23 -5.00 -8.29
C ALA A 53 -6.34 -3.52 -8.69
N GLU A 54 -5.91 -2.60 -7.83
CA GLU A 54 -5.99 -1.16 -8.06
C GLU A 54 -4.84 -0.62 -8.92
N THR A 55 -3.62 -1.14 -8.77
CA THR A 55 -2.41 -0.55 -9.38
C THR A 55 -1.73 -1.44 -10.42
N GLY A 56 -2.11 -2.72 -10.48
CA GLY A 56 -1.50 -3.72 -11.36
C GLY A 56 -0.01 -3.93 -11.13
N ILE A 57 0.67 -4.44 -12.16
CA ILE A 57 2.12 -4.65 -12.17
C ILE A 57 2.87 -3.32 -12.06
N LEU A 58 2.34 -2.24 -12.65
CA LEU A 58 3.00 -0.92 -12.59
C LEU A 58 3.16 -0.45 -11.15
N GLY A 59 2.15 -0.60 -10.30
CA GLY A 59 2.26 -0.26 -8.88
C GLY A 59 3.35 -1.07 -8.17
N LEU A 60 3.45 -2.37 -8.45
CA LEU A 60 4.50 -3.23 -7.89
C LEU A 60 5.90 -2.82 -8.36
N VAL A 61 6.06 -2.45 -9.63
CA VAL A 61 7.34 -1.96 -10.18
C VAL A 61 7.73 -0.63 -9.54
N VAL A 62 6.80 0.30 -9.40
CA VAL A 62 7.07 1.60 -8.74
C VAL A 62 7.43 1.39 -7.28
N LEU A 63 6.68 0.55 -6.55
CA LEU A 63 6.96 0.21 -5.15
C LEU A 63 8.35 -0.43 -5.02
N GLY A 64 8.61 -1.48 -5.80
CA GLY A 64 9.86 -2.24 -5.77
C GLY A 64 11.08 -1.39 -6.14
N THR A 65 10.97 -0.55 -7.17
CA THR A 65 12.06 0.36 -7.55
C THR A 65 12.29 1.47 -6.52
N SER A 66 11.24 1.95 -5.84
CA SER A 66 11.36 2.95 -4.76
C SER A 66 12.07 2.36 -3.54
N ILE A 67 11.67 1.15 -3.12
CA ILE A 67 12.34 0.39 -2.05
C ILE A 67 13.80 0.11 -2.44
N TYR A 68 14.04 -0.38 -3.66
CA TYR A 68 15.40 -0.67 -4.14
C TYR A 68 16.29 0.59 -4.11
N LYS A 69 15.79 1.72 -4.60
CA LYS A 69 16.54 2.99 -4.55
C LYS A 69 16.84 3.41 -3.11
N MET A 70 15.87 3.28 -2.20
CA MET A 70 16.01 3.65 -0.80
C MET A 70 17.09 2.85 -0.08
N TYR A 71 17.17 1.53 -0.31
CA TYR A 71 18.11 0.66 0.39
C TYR A 71 19.46 0.49 -0.33
N PHE A 72 19.49 0.50 -1.66
CA PHE A 72 20.68 0.11 -2.43
C PHE A 72 21.31 1.25 -3.23
N LYS A 73 20.59 2.35 -3.51
CA LYS A 73 21.11 3.47 -4.33
C LYS A 73 21.63 4.65 -3.50
N ASN A 74 21.97 4.43 -2.24
CA ASN A 74 22.59 5.42 -1.34
C ASN A 74 24.12 5.43 -1.39
N LYS A 75 24.72 5.39 -2.59
CA LYS A 75 26.17 5.52 -2.74
C LYS A 75 26.69 6.60 -3.69
N ALA A 76 25.85 7.35 -4.42
CA ALA A 76 26.40 8.13 -5.53
C ALA A 76 25.84 9.53 -5.87
N SER A 77 24.72 10.06 -5.35
CA SER A 77 24.34 11.43 -5.77
C SER A 77 23.30 12.13 -4.90
N ASN A 78 23.62 13.37 -4.53
CA ASN A 78 22.84 14.41 -3.85
C ASN A 78 22.86 14.43 -2.30
N PHE A 79 23.93 15.09 -1.87
CA PHE A 79 24.53 15.32 -0.55
C PHE A 79 23.70 16.17 0.44
N TYR A 80 22.43 16.49 0.18
CA TYR A 80 21.65 17.38 1.07
C TYR A 80 20.35 16.77 1.65
N HIS A 81 19.68 15.83 0.97
CA HIS A 81 18.46 15.21 1.50
C HIS A 81 18.68 13.89 2.26
N LEU A 82 19.83 13.26 2.06
CA LEU A 82 20.15 11.95 2.63
C LEU A 82 20.85 12.00 3.98
N LYS A 83 21.31 13.18 4.41
CA LYS A 83 21.97 13.32 5.72
C LYS A 83 21.00 13.18 6.90
N ILE A 84 19.70 13.42 6.68
CA ILE A 84 18.62 13.15 7.66
C ILE A 84 18.37 11.64 7.84
N LEU A 85 18.64 10.83 6.81
CA LEU A 85 18.35 9.40 6.81
C LEU A 85 19.54 8.53 7.25
N GLN A 86 20.75 9.06 7.28
CA GLN A 86 21.96 8.26 7.48
C GLN A 86 22.38 8.11 8.96
N GLU A 87 21.90 8.97 9.86
CA GLU A 87 22.22 8.88 11.31
C GLU A 87 21.18 8.11 12.15
N LYS A 88 20.05 7.67 11.59
CA LYS A 88 18.90 7.23 12.39
C LYS A 88 18.70 5.73 12.40
N ARG A 89 19.36 5.06 13.35
CA ARG A 89 18.84 3.82 13.96
C ARG A 89 18.49 4.20 15.42
N LYS A 90 17.31 3.93 15.98
CA LYS A 90 16.67 2.60 16.00
C LYS A 90 15.24 2.63 16.60
N ASN A 91 14.24 3.22 15.93
CA ASN A 91 12.83 3.07 16.33
C ASN A 91 12.17 1.81 15.72
N TRP A 92 12.88 0.67 15.72
CA TRP A 92 12.44 -0.58 15.07
C TRP A 92 11.17 -1.17 15.68
N TRP A 93 10.84 -0.78 16.93
CA TRP A 93 9.58 -1.16 17.57
C TRP A 93 8.36 -0.63 16.80
N LEU A 94 8.47 0.48 16.07
CA LEU A 94 7.37 0.99 15.23
C LEU A 94 7.02 0.00 14.13
N ILE A 95 8.02 -0.69 13.55
CA ILE A 95 7.77 -1.75 12.57
C ILE A 95 7.05 -2.93 13.22
N ILE A 96 7.43 -3.31 14.44
CA ILE A 96 6.78 -4.41 15.18
C ILE A 96 5.31 -4.11 15.48
N VAL A 97 4.95 -2.84 15.72
CA VAL A 97 3.57 -2.42 15.97
C VAL A 97 2.76 -2.28 14.67
N LEU A 98 3.37 -1.70 13.63
CA LEU A 98 2.67 -1.40 12.37
C LEU A 98 2.49 -2.63 11.49
N LEU A 99 3.43 -3.58 11.50
CA LEU A 99 3.42 -4.74 10.62
C LEU A 99 2.23 -5.69 10.88
N PRO A 100 1.86 -6.04 12.13
CA PRO A 100 0.64 -6.79 12.41
C PRO A 100 -0.62 -6.06 11.92
N ILE A 101 -0.71 -4.74 12.12
CA ILE A 101 -1.86 -3.94 11.65
C ILE A 101 -1.94 -3.98 10.12
N ALA A 102 -0.81 -3.88 9.43
CA ALA A 102 -0.73 -3.93 7.96
C ALA A 102 -1.03 -5.32 7.39
N LEU A 103 -0.71 -6.39 8.13
CA LEU A 103 -1.00 -7.76 7.72
C LEU A 103 -2.47 -8.15 7.97
N LEU A 104 -3.09 -7.57 9.00
CA LEU A 104 -4.45 -7.91 9.40
C LEU A 104 -5.50 -7.15 8.61
N ASP A 105 -5.21 -5.92 8.15
CA ASP A 105 -6.20 -5.16 7.40
C ASP A 105 -5.63 -4.14 6.42
N HIS A 106 -6.49 -3.71 5.50
CA HIS A 106 -6.17 -2.83 4.37
C HIS A 106 -6.23 -1.33 4.71
N TYR A 107 -6.48 -0.97 5.98
CA TYR A 107 -6.71 0.41 6.43
C TYR A 107 -5.59 1.39 6.08
N PHE A 108 -4.34 0.93 6.00
CA PHE A 108 -3.21 1.76 5.63
C PHE A 108 -3.27 2.28 4.18
N LEU A 109 -4.00 1.58 3.31
CA LEU A 109 -4.17 1.98 1.92
C LEU A 109 -5.48 2.73 1.68
N THR A 110 -6.51 2.47 2.48
CA THR A 110 -7.87 2.93 2.17
C THR A 110 -8.43 3.99 3.11
N LEU A 111 -7.91 4.10 4.34
CA LEU A 111 -8.34 5.12 5.30
C LEU A 111 -7.33 6.26 5.41
N ASN A 112 -7.83 7.50 5.35
CA ASN A 112 -7.02 8.70 5.56
C ASN A 112 -6.26 8.68 6.89
N ALA A 113 -6.90 8.21 7.97
CA ALA A 113 -6.25 8.08 9.27
C ALA A 113 -5.10 7.06 9.23
N GLY A 114 -5.26 5.95 8.50
CA GLY A 114 -4.20 4.97 8.29
C GLY A 114 -3.03 5.54 7.48
N MET A 115 -3.31 6.27 6.40
CA MET A 115 -2.29 6.93 5.60
C MET A 115 -1.53 7.99 6.40
N LEU A 116 -2.21 8.81 7.20
CA LEU A 116 -1.57 9.76 8.10
C LEU A 116 -0.70 9.06 9.15
N LEU A 117 -1.17 7.95 9.72
CA LEU A 117 -0.37 7.15 10.66
C LEU A 117 0.92 6.64 10.01
N LEU A 118 0.89 6.20 8.75
CA LEU A 118 2.10 5.82 8.02
C LEU A 118 3.05 7.01 7.82
N VAL A 119 2.52 8.16 7.41
CA VAL A 119 3.34 9.37 7.19
C VAL A 119 4.01 9.81 8.50
N PHE A 120 3.25 9.93 9.59
CA PHE A 120 3.84 10.30 10.87
C PHE A 120 4.84 9.26 11.37
N SER A 121 4.52 7.97 11.26
CA SER A 121 5.44 6.90 11.64
C SER A 121 6.73 6.93 10.82
N ALA A 122 6.65 7.24 9.52
CA ALA A 122 7.83 7.42 8.68
C ALA A 122 8.66 8.63 9.15
N VAL A 123 8.02 9.77 9.45
CA VAL A 123 8.71 10.94 10.01
C VAL A 123 9.42 10.59 11.32
N PHE A 124 8.76 9.92 12.27
CA PHE A 124 9.36 9.50 13.55
C PHE A 124 10.45 8.43 13.42
N LEU A 125 10.38 7.55 12.41
CA LEU A 125 11.48 6.64 12.08
C LEU A 125 12.70 7.43 11.56
N THR A 126 12.46 8.60 10.95
CA THR A 126 13.46 9.52 10.45
C THR A 126 13.73 10.71 11.38
N GLU A 127 13.18 10.72 12.59
CA GLU A 127 13.37 11.71 13.64
C GLU A 127 13.72 10.97 14.94
N SER A 128 14.98 10.59 15.08
CA SER A 128 15.59 10.20 16.34
C SER A 128 16.89 11.00 16.45
N ASP A 129 16.94 11.88 17.45
CA ASP A 129 18.12 12.67 17.83
C ASP A 129 19.33 11.77 18.19
#